data_AF-A0A1C5QYK0-F1
#
_entry.id   AF-A0A1C5QYK0-F1
#
_cell.length_a   1.000
_cell.length_b   1.000
_cell.length_c   1.000
_cell.angle_alpha   90.00
_cell.angle_beta   90.00
_cell.angle_gamma   90.00
#
_symmetry.space_group_name_H-M   'P 1'
#
loop_
_entity.id
_entity.type
_entity.pdbx_description
1 polymer ?
#
loop_
_entity_poly.entity_id
_entity_poly.type
_entity_poly.pdbx_seq_one_letter_code
_entity_poly.pdbx_strand_id
1 'polypeptide(L)' 'MDAKIERLPVKLKVSYQTQEDLDLVLCILGERVKSCKVSKNQQGKYKKAYVWLK' A
#
# COMPACT_ATOMS: atom_id res chain seq x y z
N MET A 1 28.14 -17.95 2.02
CA MET A 1 26.91 -18.43 2.68
C MET A 1 25.90 -17.30 2.60
N ASP A 2 25.29 -17.13 1.44
CA ASP A 2 24.29 -16.11 1.22
C ASP A 2 23.02 -16.55 1.94
N ALA A 3 22.72 -15.88 3.05
CA ALA A 3 21.46 -16.06 3.74
C ALA A 3 20.35 -15.84 2.70
N LYS A 4 19.60 -16.91 2.38
CA LYS A 4 18.33 -16.79 1.67
C LYS A 4 17.42 -15.94 2.55
N ILE A 5 17.44 -14.63 2.34
CA ILE A 5 16.43 -13.72 2.90
C ILE A 5 15.13 -14.14 2.20
N GLU A 6 14.32 -14.91 2.92
CA GLU A 6 12.96 -15.21 2.52
C GLU A 6 12.25 -13.86 2.35
N ARG A 7 11.94 -13.49 1.10
CA ARG A 7 11.34 -12.19 0.79
C ARG A 7 9.91 -12.20 1.28
N LEU A 8 9.71 -11.78 2.52
CA LEU A 8 8.38 -11.56 3.06
C LEU A 8 7.72 -10.41 2.30
N PRO A 9 6.42 -10.53 1.96
CA PRO A 9 5.71 -9.48 1.26
C PRO A 9 5.65 -8.22 2.13
N VAL A 10 6.19 -7.11 1.62
CA VAL A 10 6.13 -5.82 2.31
C VAL A 10 4.70 -5.28 2.23
N LYS A 11 4.11 -4.98 3.38
CA LYS A 11 2.77 -4.39 3.50
C LYS A 11 2.89 -2.94 3.97
N LEU A 12 2.45 -2.01 3.14
CA LEU A 12 2.33 -0.59 3.45
C LEU A 12 0.89 -0.26 3.86
N LYS A 13 0.75 0.54 4.92
CA LYS A 13 -0.54 1.12 5.32
C LYS A 13 -0.52 2.60 4.94
N VAL A 14 -1.39 2.98 4.02
CA VAL A 14 -1.51 4.35 3.51
C VAL A 14 -2.75 4.97 4.13
N SER A 15 -2.58 6.10 4.82
CA SER A 15 -3.70 6.94 5.25
C SER A 15 -3.83 8.10 4.26
N TYR A 16 -5.03 8.36 3.75
CA TYR A 16 -5.27 9.32 2.67
C TYR A 16 -6.63 10.01 2.84
N GLN A 17 -6.85 11.18 2.22
CA GLN A 17 -8.14 11.88 2.32
C GLN A 17 -8.97 11.70 1.03
N THR A 18 -8.38 11.99 -0.13
CA THR A 18 -9.02 11.86 -1.43
C THR A 18 -8.51 10.64 -2.20
N GLN A 19 -9.25 10.23 -3.23
CA GLN A 19 -8.77 9.14 -4.09
C GLN A 19 -7.47 9.54 -4.81
N GLU A 20 -7.31 10.82 -5.17
CA GLU A 20 -6.08 11.32 -5.81
C GLU A 20 -4.84 11.15 -4.93
N ASP A 21 -4.95 11.36 -3.61
CA ASP A 21 -3.85 11.12 -2.66
C ASP A 21 -3.36 9.66 -2.74
N LEU A 22 -4.31 8.72 -2.81
CA LEU A 22 -3.99 7.29 -2.91
C LEU A 22 -3.39 6.97 -4.28
N ASP A 23 -3.96 7.51 -5.35
CA ASP A 23 -3.47 7.28 -6.71
C ASP A 23 -2.06 7.84 -6.91
N LEU A 24 -1.73 9.00 -6.31
CA LEU A 24 -0.38 9.54 -6.30
C LEU A 24 0.61 8.57 -5.63
N VAL A 25 0.24 8.00 -4.49
CA VAL A 25 1.07 7.00 -3.80
C VAL A 25 1.25 5.74 -4.65
N LEU A 26 0.18 5.26 -5.28
CA LEU A 26 0.26 4.10 -6.18
C LEU A 26 1.12 4.40 -7.42
N CYS A 27 1.05 5.62 -7.96
CA CYS A 27 1.88 6.07 -9.08
C CYS A 27 3.37 6.09 -8.70
N ILE A 28 3.71 6.58 -7.50
CA ILE A 28 5.09 6.59 -6.99
C ILE A 28 5.62 5.16 -6.81
N LEU A 29 4.79 4.26 -6.27
CA LEU A 29 5.16 2.86 -6.08
C LEU A 29 5.24 2.08 -7.40
N GLY A 30 4.45 2.47 -8.40
CA GLY A 30 4.45 1.94 -9.75
C GLY A 30 4.30 0.41 -9.79
N GLU A 31 5.14 -0.22 -10.62
CA GLU A 31 5.08 -1.67 -10.85
C GLU A 31 5.44 -2.53 -9.64
N ARG A 32 5.97 -1.92 -8.57
CA ARG A 32 6.27 -2.62 -7.30
C ARG A 32 5.00 -3.00 -6.56
N VAL A 33 3.87 -2.36 -6.86
CA VAL A 33 2.58 -2.72 -6.26
C VAL A 33 2.13 -4.08 -6.78
N LYS A 34 1.96 -5.03 -5.86
CA LYS A 34 1.34 -6.33 -6.10
C LYS A 34 -0.19 -6.23 -6.02
N SER A 35 -0.69 -5.53 -5.00
CA SER A 35 -2.13 -5.34 -4.81
C SER A 35 -2.41 -4.17 -3.87
N CYS A 36 -3.53 -3.48 -4.06
CA CYS A 36 -4.04 -2.46 -3.15
C CYS A 36 -5.43 -2.86 -2.65
N LYS A 37 -5.67 -2.74 -1.34
CA LYS A 37 -6.98 -2.97 -0.72
C LYS A 37 -7.38 -1.76 0.12
N VAL A 38 -8.48 -1.12 -0.27
CA VAL A 38 -9.08 -0.04 0.50
C VAL A 38 -9.80 -0.61 1.73
N SER A 39 -9.61 0.03 2.88
CA SER A 39 -10.31 -0.29 4.12
C SER A 39 -11.81 0.02 3.96
N LYS A 40 -12.65 -0.94 4.35
CA LYS A 40 -14.10 -0.74 4.43
C LYS A 40 -14.50 0.26 5.51
N ASN A 41 -13.66 0.42 6.54
CA ASN A 41 -13.90 1.41 7.57
C ASN A 41 -13.37 2.77 7.08
N GLN A 42 -14.30 3.61 6.61
CA GLN A 42 -14.07 4.98 6.19
C GLN A 42 -14.48 6.01 7.27
N GLN A 43 -14.68 5.58 8.52
CA GLN A 43 -15.01 6.51 9.59
C GLN A 43 -13.77 7.31 10.01
N GLY A 44 -13.83 8.63 9.83
CA GLY A 44 -12.78 9.59 10.20
C GLY A 44 -12.32 10.45 9.01
N LYS A 45 -11.55 11.50 9.32
CA LYS A 45 -11.00 12.44 8.32
C LYS A 45 -10.08 11.76 7.29
N TYR A 46 -9.47 10.64 7.65
CA TYR A 46 -8.55 9.89 6.79
C TYR A 46 -9.07 8.48 6.53
N LYS A 47 -9.15 8.13 5.24
CA LYS A 47 -9.35 6.77 4.74
C LYS A 47 -8.04 5.99 4.84
N LYS A 48 -8.13 4.65 4.78
CA LYS A 48 -6.98 3.76 4.88
C LYS A 48 -6.95 2.79 3.70
N ALA A 49 -5.77 2.57 3.14
CA ALA A 49 -5.50 1.52 2.16
C ALA A 49 -4.31 0.69 2.60
N TYR A 50 -4.30 -0.56 2.19
CA TYR A 50 -3.21 -1.49 2.39
C TYR A 50 -2.63 -1.85 1.03
N VAL A 51 -1.34 -1.60 0.86
CA VAL A 51 -0.63 -1.88 -0.39
C VAL A 51 0.39 -2.98 -0.11
N TRP A 52 0.36 -4.05 -0.90
CA TRP A 52 1.37 -5.10 -0.86
C TRP A 52 2.32 -4.89 -2.00
N LEU A 53 3.61 -5.01 -1.73
CA LEU A 53 4.66 -4.96 -2.74
C LEU A 53 5.02 -6.36 -3.25
N LYS A 54 5.58 -6.43 -4.46
CA LYS A 54 6.09 -7.66 -5.09
C LYS A 54 7.41 -8.11 -4.48
#